data_AF-A0A2G4SXH6-F1
#
_entry.id   AF-A0A2G4SXH6-F1
#
_cell.length_a   1.000
_cell.length_b   1.000
_cell.length_c   1.000
_cell.angle_alpha   90.00
_cell.angle_beta   90.00
_cell.angle_gamma   90.00
#
_symmetry.space_group_name_H-M   'P 1'
#
loop_
_entity.id
_entity.type
_entity.pdbx_description
1 polymer ?
#
loop_
_entity_poly.entity_id
_entity_poly.type
_entity_poly.pdbx_seq_one_letter_code
_entity_poly.pdbx_strand_id
1 'polypeptide(L)' 'MKKKSHSILDCKACNILWNRDANASRNMLDISWAICRGKERPSVFTRKAAVEITVPFNRV' A
#
# COMPACT_ATOMS: atom_id res chain seq x y z
N MET A 1 9.66 -22.27 16.33
CA MET A 1 8.68 -21.44 15.60
C MET A 1 9.21 -20.01 15.52
N LYS A 2 9.69 -19.52 14.37
CA LYS A 2 10.22 -18.14 14.24
C LYS A 2 9.03 -17.16 14.27
N LYS A 3 8.94 -16.31 15.29
CA LYS A 3 7.98 -15.19 15.32
C LYS A 3 8.30 -14.26 14.15
N LYS A 4 7.41 -14.19 13.15
CA LYS A 4 7.50 -13.14 12.12
C LYS A 4 7.14 -11.82 12.78
N SER A 5 8.13 -10.93 12.92
CA SER A 5 7.86 -9.55 13.29
C SER A 5 7.13 -8.87 12.14
N HIS A 6 5.88 -8.47 12.36
CA HIS A 6 5.09 -7.73 11.37
C HIS A 6 5.47 -6.25 11.29
N SER A 7 6.37 -5.80 12.17
CA SER A 7 6.79 -4.41 12.31
C SER A 7 7.78 -3.97 11.24
N ILE A 8 8.38 -4.90 10.49
CA ILE A 8 9.40 -4.61 9.46
C ILE A 8 8.86 -5.02 8.09
N LEU A 9 9.03 -4.13 7.11
CA LEU A 9 8.76 -4.36 5.70
C LEU A 9 10.07 -4.26 4.92
N ASP A 10 10.47 -5.34 4.26
CA ASP A 10 11.58 -5.31 3.30
C ASP A 10 11.10 -4.77 1.94
N CYS A 11 11.60 -3.61 1.56
CA CYS A 11 11.34 -3.05 0.24
C CYS A 11 12.48 -3.42 -0.72
N LYS A 12 12.23 -4.41 -1.58
CA LYS A 12 13.21 -4.86 -2.59
C LYS A 12 13.57 -3.78 -3.62
N ALA A 13 12.65 -2.87 -3.92
CA ALA A 13 12.91 -1.77 -4.86
C ALA A 13 13.87 -0.73 -4.27
N CYS A 14 13.72 -0.42 -2.98
CA CYS A 14 14.58 0.54 -2.29
C CYS A 14 15.80 -0.13 -1.63
N ASN A 15 15.83 -1.46 -1.53
CA ASN A 15 16.78 -2.25 -0.74
C ASN A 15 16.89 -1.76 0.72
N ILE A 16 15.75 -1.39 1.32
CA ILE A 16 15.67 -0.83 2.68
C ILE A 16 14.65 -1.62 3.50
N LEU A 17 15.02 -1.89 4.76
CA LEU A 17 14.12 -2.41 5.78
C LEU A 17 13.38 -1.24 6.44
N TRP A 18 12.08 -1.18 6.22
CA TRP A 18 11.21 -0.15 6.78
C TRP A 18 10.54 -0.62 8.05
N ASN A 19 10.53 0.21 9.09
CA ASN A 19 9.50 0.07 10.11
C ASN A 19 8.13 0.38 9.45
N ARG A 20 7.17 -0.54 9.59
CA ARG A 20 5.89 -0.48 8.88
C ARG A 20 5.09 0.77 9.25
N ASP A 21 5.11 1.16 10.53
CA ASP A 21 4.36 2.32 11.01
C ASP A 21 5.01 3.62 10.55
N ALA A 22 6.35 3.70 10.62
CA ALA A 22 7.09 4.85 10.08
C ALA A 22 6.85 5.02 8.57
N ASN A 23 6.84 3.92 7.82
CA ASN A 23 6.54 3.95 6.38
C ASN A 23 5.08 4.38 6.12
N ALA A 24 4.13 3.89 6.92
CA ALA A 24 2.73 4.32 6.81
C ALA A 24 2.56 5.82 7.11
N SER A 25 3.20 6.34 8.16
CA SER A 25 3.19 7.77 8.48
C SER A 25 3.78 8.62 7.34
N ARG A 26 4.88 8.15 6.73
CA ARG A 26 5.48 8.83 5.57
C ARG A 26 4.54 8.87 4.37
N ASN A 27 3.92 7.74 4.05
CA ASN A 27 2.94 7.66 2.97
C ASN A 27 1.76 8.61 3.20
N MET A 28 1.26 8.68 4.44
CA MET A 28 0.16 9.60 4.80
C MET A 28 0.57 11.07 4.63
N LEU A 29 1.78 11.45 5.05
CA LEU A 29 2.31 12.79 4.84
C LEU A 29 2.39 13.15 3.35
N ASP A 30 2.91 12.26 2.51
CA ASP A 30 3.05 12.50 1.07
C ASP A 30 1.69 12.68 0.39
N ILE A 31 0.67 11.91 0.80
CA ILE A 31 -0.72 12.06 0.34
C ILE A 31 -1.27 13.43 0.76
N SER A 32 -1.16 13.77 2.06
CA SER A 32 -1.65 15.05 2.57
C SER A 32 -1.01 16.23 1.85
N TRP A 33 0.30 16.17 1.62
CA TRP A 33 1.05 17.20 0.91
C TRP A 33 0.61 17.36 -0.55
N ALA A 34 0.31 16.26 -1.24
CA ALA A 34 -0.24 16.31 -2.60
C ALA A 34 -1.60 17.02 -2.62
N ILE A 35 -2.49 16.65 -1.70
CA ILE A 35 -3.83 17.25 -1.57
C ILE A 35 -3.74 18.74 -1.24
N CYS A 36 -2.90 19.13 -0.28
CA CYS A 36 -2.70 20.55 0.09
C CYS A 36 -2.18 21.41 -1.08
N ARG A 37 -1.52 20.80 -2.07
CA ARG A 37 -1.02 21.48 -3.27
C ARG A 37 -2.01 21.45 -4.44
N GLY A 38 -3.26 21.02 -4.21
CA GLY A 38 -4.28 20.89 -5.26
C GLY A 38 -3.99 19.76 -6.25
N LYS A 39 -3.14 18.80 -5.89
CA LYS A 39 -2.88 17.60 -6.70
C LYS A 39 -3.79 16.47 -6.26
N GLU A 40 -4.07 15.57 -7.19
CA GLU A 40 -4.77 14.33 -6.87
C GLU A 40 -3.91 13.38 -6.02
N ARG A 41 -4.56 12.38 -5.42
CA ARG A 41 -3.88 11.32 -4.69
C ARG A 41 -2.95 10.56 -5.65
N PRO A 42 -1.65 10.40 -5.32
CA PRO A 42 -0.73 9.65 -6.16
C PRO A 42 -1.23 8.21 -6.41
N SER A 43 -1.15 7.75 -7.65
CA SER A 43 -1.66 6.44 -8.08
C SER A 43 -1.02 5.26 -7.35
N VAL A 44 0.22 5.42 -6.88
CA VAL A 44 0.91 4.44 -6.02
C VAL A 44 0.16 4.17 -4.70
N PHE A 45 -0.63 5.13 -4.23
CA PHE A 45 -1.46 5.03 -3.03
C PHE A 45 -2.92 4.70 -3.33
N THR A 46 -3.25 4.41 -4.59
CA THR A 46 -4.60 4.03 -5.04
C THR A 46 -4.67 2.52 -5.21
N ARG A 47 -5.76 1.91 -4.76
CA ARG A 47 -6.01 0.49 -5.06
C ARG A 47 -6.21 0.35 -6.56
N LYS A 48 -5.44 -0.54 -7.20
CA LYS A 48 -5.82 -0.99 -8.55
C LYS A 48 -7.22 -1.59 -8.44
N ALA A 49 -8.14 -1.17 -9.30
CA ALA A 49 -9.44 -1.81 -9.37
C ALA A 49 -9.22 -3.32 -9.47
N ALA A 50 -9.91 -4.09 -8.64
CA ALA A 50 -9.94 -5.53 -8.87
C ALA A 50 -10.47 -5.69 -10.29
N VAL A 51 -9.70 -6.37 -11.15
CA VAL A 51 -10.29 -6.93 -12.37
C VAL A 51 -11.46 -7.76 -11.85
N GLU A 52 -12.69 -7.39 -12.20
CA GLU A 52 -13.87 -8.20 -11.92
C GLU A 52 -13.58 -9.57 -12.52
N ILE A 53 -13.10 -10.50 -11.69
CA ILE A 53 -13.18 -11.90 -12.03
C ILE A 53 -14.69 -12.13 -11.99
N THR A 54 -15.32 -12.12 -13.16
CA THR A 54 -16.65 -12.66 -13.37
C THR A 54 -16.58 -14.11 -12.91
N VAL A 55 -16.76 -14.34 -11.61
CA VAL A 55 -16.98 -15.69 -11.08
C VAL A 55 -18.34 -16.08 -11.64
N PRO A 56 -18.44 -17.10 -12.53
CA PRO A 56 -19.73 -17.51 -13.06
C PRO A 56 -20.61 -17.92 -11.89
N PHE A 57 -21.84 -17.43 -11.87
CA PHE A 57 -22.87 -17.66 -10.86
C PHE A 57 -23.31 -19.15 -10.72
N ASN A 58 -22.59 -20.10 -11.31
CA ASN A 58 -22.96 -21.51 -11.24
C ASN A 58 -21.97 -22.28 -10.37
N ARG A 59 -22.23 -22.24 -9.06
CA ARG A 59 -21.96 -23.38 -8.17
C ARG A 59 -23.29 -23.81 -7.55
N VAL A 60 -23.62 -25.06 -7.87
CA VAL A 60 -24.75 -25.88 -7.42
C VAL A 60 -24.85 -25.90 -5.90
#